data_AF-A0A7W7B2D6-F1
#
_entry.id   AF-A0A7W7B2D6-F1
#
_cell.length_a   1.000
_cell.length_b   1.000
_cell.length_c   1.000
_cell.angle_alpha   90.00
_cell.angle_beta   90.00
_cell.angle_gamma   90.00
#
_symmetry.space_group_name_H-M   'P 1'
#
loop_
_entity.id
_entity.type
_entity.pdbx_description
1 polymer ?
#
loop_
_entity_poly.entity_id
_entity_poly.type
_entity_poly.pdbx_seq_one_letter_code
_entity_poly.pdbx_strand_id
1 'polypeptide(L)' 'MQQHTLYGTRQDGERLTLPACMVCRVENGKITRLDEYFDSARVAEFRKFAI' A
#
# COMPACT_ATOMS: atom_id res chain seq x y z
N MET A 1 4.60 14.24 1.13
CA MET A 1 4.88 12.80 0.97
C MET A 1 5.05 12.23 2.36
N GLN A 2 4.35 11.15 2.71
CA GLN A 2 4.50 10.47 4.00
C GLN A 2 4.92 9.02 3.76
N GLN A 3 5.83 8.50 4.57
CA GLN A 3 6.30 7.12 4.49
C GLN A 3 5.64 6.30 5.59
N HIS A 4 5.04 5.18 5.20
CA HIS A 4 4.32 4.30 6.09
C HIS A 4 4.67 2.84 5.77
N THR A 5 4.35 1.95 6.70
CA THR A 5 4.40 0.50 6.47
C THR A 5 2.97 -0.03 6.47
N LEU A 6 2.57 -0.64 5.35
CA LEU A 6 1.33 -1.37 5.26
C LEU A 6 1.51 -2.76 5.85
N TYR A 7 0.61 -3.13 6.75
CA TYR A 7 0.50 -4.49 7.27
C TYR A 7 -0.81 -5.11 6.83
N GLY A 8 -0.76 -6.36 6.37
CA GLY A 8 -1.93 -7.09 5.93
C GLY A 8 -1.84 -8.57 6.29
N THR A 9 -2.96 -9.26 6.12
CA THR A 9 -3.01 -10.72 6.14
C THR A 9 -3.62 -11.17 4.83
N ARG A 10 -2.94 -12.07 4.14
CA ARG A 10 -3.41 -12.68 2.89
C ARG A 10 -4.53 -13.68 3.16
N GLN A 11 -5.22 -14.09 2.09
CA GLN A 11 -6.30 -15.07 2.18
C GLN A 11 -5.84 -16.45 2.69
N ASP A 12 -4.58 -16.82 2.44
CA ASP A 12 -3.95 -18.04 2.96
C ASP A 12 -3.40 -17.89 4.39
N GLY A 13 -3.61 -16.73 5.02
CA GLY A 13 -3.19 -16.44 6.39
C GLY A 13 -1.76 -15.88 6.49
N GLU A 14 -1.01 -15.76 5.40
CA GLU A 14 0.35 -15.22 5.43
C GLU A 14 0.34 -13.71 5.78
N ARG A 15 1.26 -13.28 6.65
CA ARG A 15 1.41 -11.86 7.02
C ARG A 15 2.17 -11.11 5.93
N LEU A 16 1.66 -9.95 5.56
CA LEU A 16 2.25 -9.04 4.59
C LEU A 16 2.77 -7.79 5.28
N THR A 17 3.97 -7.37 4.90
CA THR A 17 4.56 -6.07 5.29
C THR A 17 5.11 -5.39 4.04
N LEU A 18 4.55 -4.24 3.66
CA LEU A 18 4.97 -3.49 2.48
C LEU A 18 5.30 -2.03 2.86
N PRO A 19 6.53 -1.55 2.58
CA PRO A 19 6.81 -0.13 2.61
C PRO A 19 5.93 0.61 1.59
N ALA A 20 5.34 1.72 2.02
CA ALA A 20 4.44 2.52 1.23
C ALA A 20 4.80 4.00 1.34
N CYS A 21 4.71 4.70 0.22
CA CYS A 21 4.65 6.15 0.19
C CYS A 21 3.22 6.58 -0.10
N MET A 22 2.67 7.42 0.77
CA MET A 22 1.34 8.00 0.61
C MET A 22 1.45 9.46 0.14
N VAL A 23 0.68 9.79 -0.88
CA VAL A 23 0.48 11.15 -1.38
C VAL A 23 -1.01 11.48 -1.35
N CYS A 24 -1.37 12.46 -0.53
CA CYS A 24 -2.76 12.89 -0.38
C CYS A 24 -2.97 14.26 -1.05
N ARG A 25 -4.06 14.39 -1.81
CA ARG A 25 -4.62 15.69 -2.17
C ARG A 25 -5.68 16.06 -1.14
N VAL A 26 -5.54 17.23 -0.55
CA VAL A 26 -6.47 17.75 0.45
C VAL A 26 -7.14 19.01 -0.09
N GLU A 27 -8.47 19.01 -0.09
CA GLU A 27 -9.29 20.17 -0.46
C GLU A 27 -10.33 20.39 0.64
N ASN A 28 -10.51 21.63 1.07
CA ASN A 28 -11.43 21.99 2.17
C ASN A 28 -11.25 21.15 3.43
N GLY A 29 -9.99 20.86 3.78
CA GLY A 29 -9.63 20.07 4.97
C GLY A 29 -9.95 18.58 4.88
N LYS A 30 -10.38 18.06 3.71
CA LYS A 30 -10.66 16.64 3.49
C LYS A 30 -9.75 16.07 2.42
N ILE A 31 -9.36 14.81 2.57
CA ILE A 31 -8.63 14.08 1.54
C ILE A 31 -9.59 13.81 0.37
N THR A 32 -9.28 14.36 -0.80
CA THR A 32 -10.06 14.15 -2.03
C THR A 32 -9.39 13.15 -2.97
N ARG A 33 -8.11 12.86 -2.76
CA ARG A 33 -7.37 11.81 -3.45
C ARG A 33 -6.29 11.24 -2.56
N LEU A 34 -6.10 9.93 -2.62
CA LEU A 34 -5.02 9.20 -2.00
C LEU A 34 -4.34 8.34 -3.06
N ASP A 35 -3.07 8.60 -3.31
CA ASP A 35 -2.21 7.75 -4.13
C ASP A 35 -1.21 7.03 -3.22
N GLU A 36 -1.14 5.70 -3.37
CA GLU A 36 -0.22 4.84 -2.61
C GLU A 36 0.78 4.20 -3.56
N TYR A 37 2.06 4.41 -3.26
CA TYR A 37 3.17 3.88 -4.02
C TYR A 37 3.87 2.81 -3.20
N PHE A 38 3.93 1.61 -3.74
CA PHE A 38 4.63 0.46 -3.16
C PHE A 38 5.85 0.11 -4.01
N ASP A 39 6.81 -0.59 -3.40
CA ASP A 39 7.91 -1.20 -4.15
C ASP A 39 7.35 -2.24 -5.13
N SER A 40 7.49 -1.94 -6.43
CA SER A 40 7.00 -2.80 -7.52
C SER A 40 7.55 -4.23 -7.48
N ALA A 41 8.78 -4.44 -7.02
CA ALA A 41 9.35 -5.79 -6.90
C ALA A 41 8.66 -6.56 -5.77
N ARG A 42 8.41 -5.90 -4.63
CA ARG A 42 7.69 -6.50 -3.49
C ARG A 42 6.22 -6.78 -3.83
N VAL A 43 5.59 -5.90 -4.59
CA VAL A 43 4.23 -6.12 -5.11
C VAL A 43 4.20 -7.26 -6.12
N ALA A 44 5.21 -7.40 -6.98
CA ALA A 44 5.28 -8.51 -7.93
C ALA A 44 5.39 -9.86 -7.23
N GLU A 45 6.22 -9.97 -6.18
CA GLU A 45 6.29 -11.16 -5.34
C GLU A 45 4.95 -11.48 -4.68
N PHE A 46 4.24 -10.46 -4.17
CA PHE A 46 2.90 -10.62 -3.61
C PHE A 46 1.88 -11.12 -4.65
N ARG A 47 1.91 -10.56 -5.87
CA ARG A 47 0.94 -10.89 -6.95
C ARG A 47 1.07 -12.32 -7.47
N LYS A 48 2.21 -13.00 -7.28
CA LYS A 48 2.36 -14.43 -7.62
C LYS A 48 1.31 -15.32 -6.94
N PHE A 49 0.71 -14.82 -5.86
CA PHE A 49 -0.26 -15.54 -5.03
C PHE A 49 -1.65 -14.90 -5.03
N ALA A 50 -1.87 -13.85 -5.82
CA ALA A 50 -3.19 -13.28 -6.04
C ALA A 50 -3.88 -14.12 -7.14
N ILE A 51 -4.79 -15.01 -6.73
CA ILE A 51 -5.64 -15.82 -7.61
C ILE A 51 -6.84 -14.98 -8.07
#